data_AF-A0A931FFW1-F1
#
_entry.id   AF-A0A931FFW1-F1
#
_cell.length_a   1.000
_cell.length_b   1.000
_cell.length_c   1.000
_cell.angle_alpha   90.00
_cell.angle_beta   90.00
_cell.angle_gamma   90.00
#
_symmetry.space_group_name_H-M   'P 1'
#
loop_
_entity.id
_entity.type
_entity.pdbx_description
1 polymer ?
#
loop_
_entity_poly.entity_id
_entity_poly.type
_entity_poly.pdbx_seq_one_letter_code
_entity_poly.pdbx_strand_id
1 'polypeptide(L)'
;MSGSELSALDLEFRGLRLLDSPWSVHFARGTRGRRALEVYNNGLLVDVMVESALAPRLLRGARRGERDGTRSVLAWGYLSPDGEAPQVRFTRGGRQATEVEAVTTAGRFWLALGAPCVADRVSATAPDGTRDVLRVRAGWSR
;
A
#
# COMPACT_ATOMS: atom_id res chain seq x y z
N MET A 1 10.66 22.28 10.70
CA MET A 1 10.28 21.10 11.50
C MET A 1 10.63 19.86 10.70
N SER A 2 11.61 19.09 11.16
CA SER A 2 12.02 17.83 10.55
C SER A 2 10.86 16.83 10.70
N GLY A 3 10.08 16.62 9.64
CA GLY A 3 9.11 15.54 9.61
C GLY A 3 9.91 14.25 9.55
N SER A 4 9.91 13.47 10.63
CA SER A 4 10.56 12.17 10.71
C SER A 4 10.19 11.35 9.48
N GLU A 5 11.18 10.86 8.75
CA GLU A 5 10.96 9.75 7.82
C GLU A 5 10.35 8.61 8.61
N LEU A 6 9.17 8.14 8.20
CA LEU A 6 8.56 6.97 8.82
C LEU A 6 9.43 5.77 8.47
N SER A 7 10.07 5.20 9.48
CA SER A 7 10.82 3.97 9.35
C SER A 7 9.88 2.77 9.20
N ALA A 8 10.41 1.62 8.77
CA ALA A 8 9.65 0.37 8.77
C ALA A 8 9.11 0.03 10.17
N LEU A 9 9.86 0.37 11.24
CA LEU A 9 9.43 0.20 12.63
C LEU A 9 8.23 1.09 12.97
N ASP A 10 8.19 2.33 12.48
CA ASP A 10 7.03 3.21 12.70
C ASP A 10 5.76 2.66 12.03
N LEU A 11 5.91 1.98 10.90
CA LEU A 11 4.79 1.33 10.21
C LEU A 11 4.33 0.06 10.92
N GLU A 12 5.25 -0.73 11.48
CA GLU A 12 4.95 -1.87 12.34
C GLU A 12 4.09 -1.48 13.55
N PHE A 13 4.47 -0.40 14.24
CA PHE A 13 3.69 0.12 15.37
C PHE A 13 2.31 0.62 14.96
N ARG A 14 2.11 0.92 13.68
CA ARG A 14 0.81 1.29 13.08
C ARG A 14 0.06 0.09 12.49
N GLY A 15 0.48 -1.14 12.80
CA GLY A 15 -0.21 -2.37 12.36
C GLY A 15 0.25 -2.91 11.00
N LEU A 16 1.18 -2.25 10.30
CA LEU A 16 1.78 -2.74 9.05
C LEU A 16 2.96 -3.66 9.35
N ARG A 17 2.68 -4.97 9.43
CA ARG A 17 3.64 -6.05 9.69
C ARG A 17 4.64 -6.29 8.55
N LEU A 18 5.46 -5.30 8.20
CA LEU A 18 6.41 -5.34 7.08
C LEU A 18 7.68 -6.13 7.37
N LEU A 19 8.19 -6.14 8.61
CA LEU A 19 9.48 -6.75 8.98
C LEU A 19 9.53 -8.25 8.70
N ASP A 20 8.40 -8.94 8.91
CA ASP A 20 8.27 -10.38 8.68
C ASP A 20 7.68 -10.70 7.28
N SER A 21 7.67 -9.70 6.39
CA SER A 21 7.05 -9.79 5.08
C SER A 21 8.10 -9.67 3.96
N PRO A 22 7.76 -10.03 2.71
CA PRO A 22 8.63 -9.77 1.56
C PRO A 22 8.65 -8.28 1.18
N TRP A 23 7.87 -7.43 1.84
CA TRP A 23 7.69 -6.04 1.48
C TRP A 23 8.58 -5.12 2.28
N SER A 24 9.14 -4.12 1.61
CA SER A 24 9.69 -2.94 2.27
C SER A 24 9.23 -1.68 1.54
N VAL A 25 9.20 -0.57 2.27
CA VAL A 25 8.84 0.73 1.72
C VAL A 25 9.83 1.78 2.18
N HIS A 26 10.11 2.74 1.31
CA HIS A 26 10.99 3.86 1.60
C HIS A 26 10.30 5.18 1.26
N PHE A 27 10.52 6.18 2.09
CA PHE A 27 10.08 7.54 1.81
C PHE A 27 11.28 8.34 1.33
N ALA A 28 11.12 9.00 0.19
CA ALA A 28 12.14 9.84 -0.41
C ALA A 28 11.59 11.23 -0.69
N ARG A 29 12.47 12.13 -1.12
CA ARG A 29 12.11 13.44 -1.66
C ARG A 29 12.40 13.46 -3.15
N GLY A 30 11.36 13.63 -3.95
CA GLY A 30 11.45 13.89 -5.37
C GLY A 30 11.79 15.34 -5.69
N THR A 31 11.73 15.66 -6.99
CA THR A 31 11.98 17.02 -7.48
C THR A 31 11.02 18.03 -6.85
N ARG A 32 11.55 19.22 -6.55
CA ARG A 32 10.83 20.32 -5.85
C ARG A 32 10.40 19.99 -4.41
N GLY A 33 11.06 19.02 -3.77
CA GLY A 33 10.80 18.68 -2.36
C GLY A 33 9.53 17.85 -2.13
N ARG A 34 8.87 17.39 -3.20
CA ARG A 34 7.68 16.54 -3.11
C ARG A 34 8.02 15.21 -2.48
N ARG A 35 7.17 14.71 -1.59
CA ARG A 35 7.39 13.39 -0.99
C ARG A 35 7.18 12.29 -2.02
N ALA A 36 7.93 11.21 -1.89
CA ALA A 36 7.80 10.03 -2.71
C ALA A 36 7.74 8.79 -1.81
N LEU A 37 7.02 7.78 -2.28
CA LEU A 37 6.94 6.46 -1.67
C LEU A 37 7.46 5.45 -2.69
N GLU A 38 8.47 4.70 -2.29
CA GLU A 38 9.04 3.59 -3.04
C GLU A 38 8.55 2.29 -2.41
N VAL A 39 8.06 1.37 -3.24
CA VAL A 39 7.53 0.08 -2.79
C VAL A 39 8.41 -1.03 -3.36
N TYR A 40 8.85 -1.93 -2.49
CA TYR A 40 9.73 -3.03 -2.83
C TYR A 40 9.12 -4.39 -2.49
N ASN A 41 9.47 -5.39 -3.27
CA ASN A 41 9.17 -6.80 -2.99
C ASN A 41 10.46 -7.61 -3.12
N ASN A 42 10.87 -8.29 -2.04
CA ASN A 42 12.11 -9.05 -1.95
C ASN A 42 13.32 -8.22 -2.42
N GLY A 43 13.37 -6.96 -2.00
CA GLY A 43 14.43 -6.00 -2.36
C GLY A 43 14.35 -5.43 -3.78
N LEU A 44 13.37 -5.84 -4.60
CA LEU A 44 13.17 -5.30 -5.95
C LEU A 44 12.16 -4.16 -5.92
N LEU A 45 12.51 -3.02 -6.50
CA LEU A 45 11.62 -1.87 -6.66
C LEU A 45 10.46 -2.23 -7.59
N VAL A 46 9.21 -2.14 -7.12
CA VAL A 46 8.02 -2.52 -7.89
C VAL A 46 7.11 -1.36 -8.27
N ASP A 47 7.16 -0.25 -7.54
CA ASP A 47 6.46 0.99 -7.86
C ASP A 47 7.10 2.19 -7.14
N VAL A 48 6.91 3.38 -7.72
CA VAL A 48 7.26 4.66 -7.12
C VAL A 48 6.06 5.60 -7.28
N MET A 49 5.63 6.18 -6.16
CA MET A 49 4.61 7.22 -6.09
C MET A 49 5.26 8.53 -5.69
N VAL A 50 4.76 9.63 -6.25
CA VAL A 50 5.20 10.99 -5.90
C VAL A 50 3.96 11.80 -5.59
N GLU A 51 4.02 12.54 -4.48
CA GLU A 51 2.95 13.42 -4.02
C GLU A 51 2.54 14.37 -5.15
N SER A 52 1.24 14.38 -5.45
CA SER A 52 0.65 15.07 -6.60
C SER A 52 -0.65 15.74 -6.18
N ALA A 53 -0.86 16.98 -6.66
CA ALA A 53 -2.11 17.71 -6.50
C ALA A 53 -3.20 17.30 -7.52
N LEU A 54 -2.82 16.60 -8.60
CA LEU A 54 -3.78 16.07 -9.57
C LEU A 54 -4.46 14.82 -9.01
N ALA A 55 -5.79 14.75 -9.16
CA ALA A 55 -6.67 13.67 -8.70
C ALA A 55 -6.04 12.28 -8.92
N PRO A 56 -5.33 11.74 -7.93
CA PRO A 56 -4.64 10.49 -8.11
C PRO A 56 -5.67 9.37 -7.97
N ARG A 57 -5.45 8.24 -8.65
CA ARG A 57 -6.26 7.05 -8.40
C ARG A 57 -6.08 6.64 -6.94
N LEU A 58 -7.20 6.46 -6.24
CA LEU A 58 -7.24 6.05 -4.83
C LEU A 58 -6.45 4.76 -4.64
N LEU A 59 -6.58 3.82 -5.58
CA LEU A 59 -5.81 2.58 -5.62
C LEU A 59 -4.82 2.60 -6.79
N ARG A 60 -3.53 2.67 -6.48
CA ARG A 60 -2.46 2.73 -7.48
C ARG A 60 -1.94 1.34 -7.83
N GLY A 61 -1.70 0.51 -6.83
CA GLY A 61 -1.11 -0.81 -7.00
C GLY A 61 -1.56 -1.83 -5.97
N ALA A 62 -1.55 -3.09 -6.39
CA ALA A 62 -1.75 -4.24 -5.51
C ALA A 62 -0.98 -5.43 -6.08
N ARG A 63 -0.13 -6.06 -5.27
CA ARG A 63 0.72 -7.17 -5.69
C ARG A 63 0.83 -8.25 -4.62
N ARG A 64 1.07 -9.49 -5.05
CA ARG A 64 1.41 -10.62 -4.19
C ARG A 64 2.88 -10.61 -3.82
N GLY A 65 3.19 -11.14 -2.65
CA GLY A 65 4.53 -11.45 -2.20
C GLY A 65 4.52 -12.76 -1.42
N GLU A 66 5.69 -13.38 -1.32
CA GLU A 66 5.88 -14.56 -0.49
C GLU A 66 7.26 -14.48 0.19
N ARG A 67 7.30 -14.83 1.47
CA ARG A 67 8.51 -15.01 2.28
C ARG A 67 8.26 -16.22 3.18
N ASP A 68 9.22 -17.14 3.24
CA ASP A 68 9.18 -18.34 4.10
C ASP A 68 7.85 -19.12 3.99
N GLY A 69 7.34 -19.27 2.76
CA GLY A 69 6.08 -19.96 2.46
C GLY A 69 4.80 -19.19 2.82
N THR A 70 4.92 -18.02 3.46
CA THR A 70 3.79 -17.18 3.84
C THR A 70 3.46 -16.18 2.72
N ARG A 71 2.28 -16.35 2.13
CA ARG A 71 1.77 -15.44 1.11
C ARG A 71 1.17 -14.19 1.71
N SER A 72 1.44 -13.05 1.08
CA SER A 72 0.89 -11.76 1.44
C SER A 72 0.46 -10.98 0.21
N VAL A 73 -0.40 -9.98 0.42
CA VAL A 73 -0.75 -8.99 -0.58
C VAL A 73 -0.51 -7.62 0.02
N LEU A 74 0.25 -6.78 -0.69
CA LEU A 74 0.37 -5.37 -0.36
C LEU A 74 -0.42 -4.57 -1.40
N ALA A 75 -1.23 -3.63 -0.92
CA ALA A 75 -1.93 -2.64 -1.72
C ALA A 75 -1.52 -1.24 -1.28
N TRP A 76 -1.52 -0.30 -2.22
CA TRP A 76 -1.09 1.06 -1.98
C TRP A 76 -1.77 2.05 -2.92
N GLY A 77 -1.83 3.30 -2.48
CA GLY A 77 -2.48 4.34 -3.24
C GLY A 77 -2.38 5.70 -2.58
N TYR A 78 -3.08 6.67 -3.17
CA TYR A 78 -3.10 8.04 -2.68
C TYR A 78 -4.31 8.25 -1.78
N LEU A 79 -4.15 9.11 -0.77
CA LEU A 79 -5.26 9.57 0.06
C LEU A 79 -6.16 10.52 -0.74
N SER A 80 -7.45 10.51 -0.42
CA SER A 80 -8.40 11.53 -0.86
C SER A 80 -7.99 12.93 -0.38
N PRO A 81 -8.53 14.02 -0.95
CA PRO A 81 -8.21 15.41 -0.57
C PRO A 81 -8.39 15.75 0.92
N ASP A 82 -9.27 15.05 1.64
CA ASP A 82 -9.43 15.15 3.10
C ASP A 82 -8.26 14.55 3.90
N GLY A 83 -7.48 13.65 3.30
CA GLY A 83 -6.37 12.95 3.96
C GLY A 83 -6.78 11.73 4.77
N GLU A 84 -8.05 11.31 4.67
CA GLU A 84 -8.55 10.14 5.39
C GLU A 84 -8.17 8.83 4.68
N ALA A 85 -7.95 7.79 5.49
CA ALA A 85 -7.64 6.46 4.98
C ALA A 85 -8.88 5.84 4.29
N PRO A 86 -8.72 5.17 3.14
CA PRO A 86 -9.82 4.44 2.54
C PRO A 86 -10.14 3.16 3.32
N GLN A 87 -11.39 2.71 3.21
CA GLN A 87 -11.75 1.34 3.55
C GLN A 87 -11.19 0.39 2.49
N VAL A 88 -10.40 -0.60 2.89
CA VAL A 88 -9.76 -1.54 1.97
C VAL A 88 -10.30 -2.95 2.17
N ARG A 89 -10.68 -3.59 1.07
CA ARG A 89 -11.15 -4.97 1.05
C ARG A 89 -10.35 -5.81 0.07
N PHE A 90 -9.85 -6.92 0.57
CA PHE A 90 -9.15 -7.93 -0.21
C PHE A 90 -10.12 -9.05 -0.53
N THR A 91 -10.24 -9.44 -1.79
CA THR A 91 -11.22 -10.43 -2.24
C THR A 91 -10.56 -11.57 -3.00
N ARG A 92 -11.05 -12.78 -2.79
CA ARG A 92 -10.71 -13.98 -3.57
C ARG A 92 -11.95 -14.55 -4.23
N GLY A 93 -11.89 -14.78 -5.54
CA GLY A 93 -12.97 -15.43 -6.30
C GLY A 93 -14.33 -14.73 -6.19
N GLY A 94 -14.35 -13.44 -5.84
CA GLY A 94 -15.58 -12.64 -5.68
C GLY A 94 -16.48 -12.99 -4.50
N ARG A 95 -16.11 -13.92 -3.62
CA ARG A 95 -16.98 -14.46 -2.56
C ARG A 95 -16.45 -14.21 -1.15
N GLN A 96 -15.14 -14.32 -0.97
CA GLN A 96 -14.50 -14.10 0.32
C GLN A 96 -13.83 -12.74 0.31
N ALA A 97 -14.35 -11.81 1.13
CA ALA A 97 -13.77 -10.50 1.32
C ALA A 97 -13.30 -10.35 2.76
N THR A 98 -12.08 -9.86 2.94
CA THR A 98 -11.50 -9.51 4.23
C THR A 98 -11.24 -8.01 4.23
N GLU A 99 -11.72 -7.33 5.26
CA GLU A 99 -11.37 -5.93 5.49
C GLU A 99 -9.96 -5.87 6.04
N VAL A 100 -9.16 -4.96 5.50
CA VAL A 100 -7.75 -4.78 5.85
C VAL A 100 -7.56 -3.31 6.19
N GLU A 101 -6.89 -3.06 7.31
CA GLU A 101 -6.59 -1.69 7.74
C GLU A 101 -5.67 -0.99 6.72
N ALA A 102 -6.07 0.22 6.33
CA ALA A 102 -5.24 1.12 5.54
C ALA A 102 -4.50 2.08 6.47
N VAL A 103 -3.18 2.02 6.47
CA VAL A 103 -2.33 2.89 7.26
C VAL A 103 -1.92 4.08 6.42
N THR A 104 -2.17 5.29 6.93
CA THR A 104 -1.72 6.53 6.30
C THR A 104 -0.24 6.75 6.54
N THR A 105 0.43 7.29 5.52
CA THR A 105 1.87 7.52 5.52
C THR A 105 2.20 8.94 5.07
N ALA A 106 3.48 9.32 5.12
CA ALA A 106 3.92 10.65 4.67
C ALA A 106 3.59 10.86 3.18
N GLY A 107 3.29 12.10 2.78
CA GLY A 107 3.18 12.45 1.34
C GLY A 107 1.86 12.10 0.68
N ARG A 108 0.78 11.98 1.47
CA ARG A 108 -0.58 11.71 1.01
C ARG A 108 -0.75 10.30 0.41
N PHE A 109 -0.06 9.32 0.96
CA PHE A 109 -0.18 7.92 0.56
C PHE A 109 -0.76 7.05 1.68
N TRP A 110 -1.28 5.90 1.29
CA TRP A 110 -1.69 4.85 2.20
C TRP A 110 -1.16 3.49 1.74
N LEU A 111 -1.06 2.57 2.68
CA LEU A 111 -0.61 1.19 2.50
C LEU A 111 -1.57 0.24 3.24
N ALA A 112 -1.83 -0.94 2.68
CA ALA A 112 -2.59 -2.01 3.35
C ALA A 112 -1.95 -3.37 3.08
N LEU A 113 -1.68 -4.13 4.14
CA LEU A 113 -1.05 -5.45 4.08
C LEU A 113 -2.01 -6.52 4.58
N GLY A 114 -2.28 -7.50 3.73
CA GLY A 114 -2.93 -8.74 4.13
C GLY A 114 -1.89 -9.85 4.25
N ALA A 115 -1.74 -10.44 5.44
CA ALA A 115 -0.88 -11.61 5.68
C ALA A 115 -1.44 -12.45 6.84
N PRO A 116 -1.60 -13.79 6.68
CA PRO A 116 -1.52 -14.53 5.42
C PRO A 116 -2.66 -14.12 4.46
N CYS A 117 -2.38 -13.97 3.17
CA CYS A 117 -3.39 -13.60 2.18
C CYS A 117 -3.10 -14.11 0.77
N VAL A 118 -4.16 -14.51 0.06
CA VAL A 118 -4.14 -14.99 -1.34
C VAL A 118 -5.19 -14.31 -2.21
N ALA A 119 -5.60 -13.09 -1.85
CA ALA A 119 -6.58 -12.32 -2.61
C ALA A 119 -6.16 -12.14 -4.08
N ASP A 120 -7.15 -12.08 -4.96
CA ASP A 120 -6.97 -11.81 -6.39
C ASP A 120 -7.47 -10.44 -6.81
N ARG A 121 -8.16 -9.75 -5.91
CA ARG A 121 -8.68 -8.40 -6.12
C ARG A 121 -8.57 -7.58 -4.85
N VAL A 122 -8.35 -6.28 -5.01
CA VAL A 122 -8.41 -5.29 -3.94
C VAL A 122 -9.40 -4.22 -4.37
N SER A 123 -10.23 -3.76 -3.44
CA SER A 123 -10.97 -2.50 -3.60
C SER A 123 -10.62 -1.54 -2.47
N ALA A 124 -10.52 -0.27 -2.81
CA ALA A 124 -10.40 0.84 -1.86
C ALA A 124 -11.61 1.76 -2.05
N THR A 125 -12.24 2.18 -0.95
CA THR A 125 -13.35 3.14 -0.95
C THR A 125 -12.98 4.31 -0.06
N ALA A 126 -12.92 5.51 -0.63
CA ALA A 126 -12.71 6.75 0.12
C ALA A 126 -13.98 7.15 0.91
N PRO A 127 -13.87 8.04 1.91
CA PRO A 127 -15.03 8.49 2.70
C PRO A 127 -16.13 9.14 1.86
N ASP A 128 -15.77 9.81 0.76
CA ASP A 128 -16.70 10.41 -0.21
C ASP A 128 -17.43 9.38 -1.10
N GLY A 129 -17.17 8.09 -0.91
CA GLY A 129 -17.76 6.99 -1.67
C GLY A 129 -17.01 6.64 -2.96
N THR A 130 -15.98 7.40 -3.35
CA THR A 130 -15.13 7.09 -4.50
C THR A 130 -14.52 5.70 -4.31
N ARG A 131 -14.68 4.84 -5.31
CA ARG A 131 -14.24 3.45 -5.23
C ARG A 131 -13.35 3.07 -6.40
N ASP A 132 -12.19 2.52 -6.09
CA ASP A 132 -11.30 1.88 -7.05
C ASP A 132 -11.20 0.38 -6.79
N VAL A 133 -10.96 -0.38 -7.86
CA VAL A 133 -10.78 -1.83 -7.81
C VAL A 133 -9.63 -2.25 -8.73
N LEU A 134 -8.70 -3.05 -8.22
CA LEU A 134 -7.60 -3.63 -9.00
C LEU A 134 -7.51 -5.14 -8.84
N ARG A 135 -7.06 -5.82 -9.90
CA ARG A 135 -6.60 -7.21 -9.81
C ARG A 135 -5.22 -7.24 -9.16
N VAL A 136 -5.02 -8.12 -8.20
CA VAL A 136 -3.71 -8.35 -7.57
C VAL A 136 -2.79 -9.01 -8.58
N ARG A 137 -1.69 -8.33 -8.91
CA ARG A 137 -0.67 -8.86 -9.83
C ARG A 137 0.29 -9.80 -9.09
N ALA A 138 0.94 -10.70 -9.82
CA ALA A 138 1.99 -11.53 -9.25
C ALA A 138 3.15 -10.65 -8.74
N GLY A 139 3.77 -11.08 -7.65
CA GLY A 139 5.13 -10.65 -7.31
C GLY A 139 6.08 -11.23 -8.36
N TRP A 140 7.18 -10.57 -8.64
CA TRP A 140 8.19 -11.15 -9.51
C TRP A 140 8.84 -12.28 -8.72
N SER A 141 8.64 -13.53 -9.15
CA SER A 141 9.46 -14.65 -8.69
C SER A 141 10.77 -14.60 -9.47
N ARG A 142 11.91 -14.66 -8.78
CA ARG A 142 13.15 -15.11 -9.43
C ARG A 142 13.06 -16.60 -9.71
#